data_AF-A0A7J0D718-F1
#
_entry.id   AF-A0A7J0D718-F1
#
_cell.length_a   1.000
_cell.length_b   1.000
_cell.length_c   1.000
_cell.angle_alpha   90.00
_cell.angle_beta   90.00
_cell.angle_gamma   90.00
#
_symmetry.space_group_name_H-M   'P 1'
#
loop_
_entity.id
_entity.type
_entity.pdbx_description
1 polymer ?
#
loop_
_entity_poly.entity_id
_entity_poly.type
_entity_poly.pdbx_seq_one_letter_code
_entity_poly.pdbx_strand_id
1 'polypeptide(L)'
;MVTPSIAGDREKVVSKLPSWLRQDLKVRAAELGIDIQDAVSAGISAWRASSEDRSPVDTAGSSSFSTWLPPGQWEDLKTTCTERDGMPFVQGLAQSVQTWLSANPSPRHRPVTGIVQRKVVINQKGGVGKTAVAAGVAQALAEDGMRVLLVDYDPRATSAISSVSSNSRREPTASCCTCAAKARDS
;
A
#
# COMPACT_ATOMS: atom_id res chain seq x y z
N MET A 1 -20.99 14.36 -3.99
CA MET A 1 -21.09 15.80 -4.32
C MET A 1 -19.70 16.38 -4.11
N VAL A 2 -18.88 16.43 -5.16
CA VAL A 2 -17.51 16.96 -5.08
C VAL A 2 -17.60 18.46 -5.31
N THR A 3 -17.17 19.24 -4.33
CA THR A 3 -17.09 20.69 -4.41
C THR A 3 -16.16 21.08 -5.57
N PRO A 4 -16.55 21.96 -6.50
CA PRO A 4 -15.62 22.43 -7.52
C PRO A 4 -14.48 23.16 -6.82
N SER A 5 -13.23 22.75 -7.05
CA SER A 5 -12.07 23.52 -6.64
C SER A 5 -12.10 24.82 -7.45
N ILE A 6 -12.29 25.95 -6.77
CA ILE A 6 -12.19 27.26 -7.41
C ILE A 6 -10.71 27.43 -7.76
N ALA A 7 -10.41 27.16 -9.04
CA ALA A 7 -9.11 27.43 -9.65
C ALA A 7 -8.89 28.94 -9.65
N GLY A 8 -8.21 29.44 -8.63
CA GLY A 8 -7.93 30.88 -8.53
C GLY A 8 -6.79 31.25 -7.59
N ASP A 9 -6.67 30.58 -6.44
CA ASP A 9 -5.78 31.11 -5.39
C ASP A 9 -5.08 30.00 -4.58
N ARG A 10 -4.44 29.05 -5.28
CA ARG A 10 -3.60 28.04 -4.61
C ARG A 10 -2.15 28.50 -4.56
N GLU A 11 -1.51 28.32 -3.41
CA GLU A 11 -0.10 28.61 -3.20
C GLU A 11 0.75 27.37 -3.49
N LYS A 12 1.87 27.55 -4.21
CA LYS A 12 2.84 26.47 -4.43
C LYS A 12 3.71 26.30 -3.21
N VAL A 13 3.62 25.13 -2.59
CA VAL A 13 4.46 24.77 -1.45
C VAL A 13 5.49 23.74 -1.88
N VAL A 14 6.74 23.97 -1.49
CA VAL A 14 7.85 23.03 -1.72
C VAL A 14 8.40 22.62 -0.35
N SER A 15 8.38 21.33 -0.07
CA SER A 15 8.88 20.73 1.17
C SER A 15 9.58 19.41 0.86
N LYS A 16 9.86 18.62 1.89
CA LYS A 16 10.42 17.27 1.77
C LYS A 16 9.38 16.22 2.18
N LEU A 17 9.39 15.09 1.48
CA LEU A 17 8.57 13.93 1.82
C LEU A 17 9.36 12.64 1.54
N PRO A 18 9.26 11.61 2.40
CA PRO A 18 9.83 10.30 2.12
C PRO A 18 9.32 9.73 0.80
N SER A 19 10.20 9.03 0.08
CA SER A 19 9.87 8.44 -1.22
C SER A 19 8.74 7.41 -1.11
N TRP A 20 8.76 6.58 -0.07
CA TRP A 20 7.72 5.58 0.22
C TRP A 20 6.37 6.25 0.49
N LEU A 21 6.35 7.30 1.31
CA LEU A 21 5.11 8.00 1.67
C LEU A 21 4.53 8.75 0.46
N ARG A 22 5.39 9.32 -0.37
CA ARG A 22 4.99 9.91 -1.66
C ARG A 22 4.40 8.86 -2.60
N GLN A 23 4.98 7.67 -2.65
CA GLN A 23 4.50 6.58 -3.49
C GLN A 23 3.12 6.10 -3.02
N ASP A 24 2.95 5.88 -1.71
CA ASP A 24 1.67 5.47 -1.13
C ASP A 24 0.59 6.51 -1.36
N LEU A 25 0.90 7.80 -1.17
CA LEU A 25 0.00 8.91 -1.48
C LEU A 25 -0.44 8.88 -2.94
N LYS A 26 0.49 8.74 -3.89
CA LYS A 26 0.17 8.66 -5.32
C LYS A 26 -0.73 7.48 -5.65
N VAL A 27 -0.37 6.29 -5.14
CA VAL A 27 -1.15 5.07 -5.39
C VAL A 27 -2.55 5.24 -4.82
N ARG A 28 -2.68 5.73 -3.58
CA ARG A 28 -3.99 5.85 -2.92
C ARG A 28 -4.86 6.94 -3.53
N ALA A 29 -4.28 8.08 -3.90
CA ALA A 29 -4.97 9.14 -4.61
C ALA A 29 -5.52 8.63 -5.97
N ALA A 30 -4.71 7.89 -6.71
CA ALA A 30 -5.12 7.27 -7.97
C ALA A 30 -6.23 6.22 -7.78
N GLU A 31 -6.15 5.39 -6.74
CA GLU A 31 -7.18 4.38 -6.43
C GLU A 31 -8.55 5.01 -6.09
N LEU A 32 -8.56 6.22 -5.52
CA LEU A 32 -9.78 6.92 -5.12
C LEU A 32 -10.25 7.97 -6.12
N GLY A 33 -9.48 8.22 -7.19
CA GLY A 33 -9.77 9.27 -8.17
C GLY A 33 -9.71 10.68 -7.57
N ILE A 34 -8.85 10.91 -6.57
CA ILE A 34 -8.67 12.19 -5.89
C ILE A 34 -7.35 12.82 -6.35
N ASP A 35 -7.31 14.14 -6.56
CA ASP A 35 -6.07 14.83 -6.88
C ASP A 35 -5.12 14.83 -5.66
N ILE A 36 -3.81 14.67 -5.90
CA ILE A 36 -2.80 14.63 -4.83
C ILE A 36 -2.85 15.91 -3.99
N GLN A 37 -3.14 17.06 -4.58
CA GLN A 37 -3.24 18.34 -3.89
C GLN A 37 -4.39 18.35 -2.90
N ASP A 38 -5.55 17.81 -3.31
CA ASP A 38 -6.75 17.73 -2.48
C ASP A 38 -6.56 16.71 -1.36
N ALA A 39 -5.88 15.59 -1.64
CA ALA A 39 -5.51 14.60 -0.65
C ALA A 39 -4.60 15.18 0.44
N VAL A 40 -3.54 15.91 0.05
CA VAL A 40 -2.64 16.56 1.00
C VAL A 40 -3.37 17.65 1.79
N SER A 41 -4.18 18.48 1.13
CA SER A 41 -4.95 19.52 1.79
C SER A 41 -5.92 18.96 2.83
N ALA A 42 -6.66 17.90 2.48
CA ALA A 42 -7.53 17.19 3.41
C ALA A 42 -6.75 16.56 4.57
N GLY A 43 -5.58 16.00 4.30
CA GLY A 43 -4.69 15.43 5.32
C GLY A 43 -4.20 16.47 6.33
N ILE A 44 -3.80 17.65 5.87
CA ILE A 44 -3.36 18.75 6.74
C ILE A 44 -4.51 19.21 7.64
N SER A 45 -5.70 19.42 7.08
CA SER A 45 -6.87 19.81 7.85
C SER A 45 -7.24 18.77 8.91
N ALA A 46 -7.25 17.48 8.54
CA ALA A 46 -7.55 16.39 9.47
C ALA A 46 -6.49 16.24 10.57
N TRP A 47 -5.20 16.40 10.22
CA TRP A 47 -4.11 16.30 11.18
C TRP A 47 -4.09 17.44 12.19
N ARG A 48 -4.40 18.68 11.75
CA ARG A 48 -4.55 19.84 12.63
C ARG A 48 -5.75 19.70 13.57
N ALA A 49 -6.87 19.19 13.07
CA ALA A 49 -8.07 18.94 13.87
C ALA A 49 -7.90 17.80 14.90
N SER A 50 -6.93 16.91 14.67
CA SER A 50 -6.61 15.79 15.57
C SER A 50 -5.73 16.25 16.72
N SER A 51 -6.22 16.15 17.96
CA SER A 51 -5.42 16.38 19.18
C SER A 51 -4.57 15.16 19.60
N GLU A 52 -4.71 14.03 18.91
CA GLU A 52 -3.97 12.81 19.21
C GLU A 52 -2.48 12.96 18.91
N ASP A 53 -1.65 12.54 19.87
CA ASP A 53 -0.21 12.43 19.69
C ASP A 53 0.09 11.26 18.74
N ARG A 54 0.72 11.58 17.60
CA ARG A 54 0.96 10.61 16.53
C ARG A 54 2.41 10.18 16.55
N SER A 55 2.62 8.87 16.36
CA SER A 55 3.96 8.32 16.24
C SER A 55 4.77 9.08 15.17
N PRO A 56 6.03 9.40 15.46
CA PRO A 56 6.91 10.00 14.48
C PRO A 56 6.99 9.17 13.20
N VAL A 57 6.86 9.83 12.04
CA VAL A 57 7.15 9.25 10.74
C VAL A 57 8.66 9.22 10.54
N ASP A 58 9.18 8.12 10.00
CA ASP A 58 10.56 8.08 9.54
C ASP A 58 10.72 8.98 8.31
N THR A 59 11.45 10.08 8.49
CA THR A 59 11.72 11.08 7.45
C THR A 59 13.14 10.97 6.87
N ALA A 60 13.88 9.90 7.17
CA ALA A 60 15.19 9.65 6.59
C ALA A 60 15.14 9.55 5.05
N GLY A 61 16.11 10.17 4.38
CA GLY A 61 16.20 10.14 2.91
C GLY A 61 15.09 10.90 2.17
N SER A 62 14.37 11.81 2.84
CA SER A 62 13.29 12.57 2.21
C SER A 62 13.76 13.41 1.02
N SER A 63 12.99 13.34 -0.06
CA SER A 63 13.24 14.05 -1.32
C SER A 63 12.31 15.26 -1.48
N SER A 64 12.66 16.18 -2.38
CA SER A 64 11.82 17.35 -2.67
C SER A 64 10.43 16.92 -3.17
N PHE A 65 9.41 17.52 -2.56
CA PHE A 65 8.00 17.31 -2.87
C PHE A 65 7.31 18.68 -2.96
N SER A 66 6.64 18.92 -4.07
CA SER A 66 5.85 20.14 -4.27
C SER A 66 4.38 19.80 -4.43
N THR A 67 3.52 20.58 -3.79
CA THR A 67 2.07 20.51 -3.94
C THR A 67 1.48 21.92 -3.96
N TRP A 68 0.22 22.03 -4.35
CA TRP A 68 -0.51 23.28 -4.33
C TRP A 68 -1.57 23.21 -3.23
N LEU A 69 -1.53 24.14 -2.29
CA LEU A 69 -2.46 24.19 -1.17
C LEU A 69 -3.35 25.43 -1.27
N PRO A 70 -4.56 25.39 -0.68
CA PRO A 70 -5.32 26.60 -0.39
C PRO A 70 -4.47 27.66 0.34
N PRO A 71 -4.78 28.95 0.14
CA PRO A 71 -3.97 30.02 0.68
C PRO A 71 -4.02 30.00 2.21
N GLY A 72 -2.87 30.25 2.85
CA GLY A 72 -2.74 30.26 4.31
C GLY A 72 -2.65 28.87 4.96
N GLN A 73 -3.05 27.78 4.29
CA GLN A 73 -3.03 26.42 4.89
C GLN A 73 -1.61 25.96 5.28
N TRP A 74 -0.60 26.44 4.57
CA TRP A 74 0.80 26.12 4.88
C TRP A 74 1.30 26.82 6.15
N GLU A 75 0.99 28.10 6.33
CA GLU A 75 1.34 28.86 7.54
C GLU A 75 0.61 28.28 8.76
N ASP A 76 -0.66 27.96 8.56
CA ASP A 76 -1.49 27.22 9.51
C ASP A 76 -0.86 25.91 10.00
N LEU A 77 -0.27 25.12 9.10
CA LEU A 77 0.47 23.91 9.45
C LEU A 77 1.74 24.24 10.26
N LYS A 78 2.49 25.28 9.89
CA LYS A 78 3.68 25.69 10.63
C LYS A 78 3.33 26.12 12.05
N THR A 79 2.28 26.91 12.24
CA THR A 79 1.79 27.31 13.55
C THR A 79 1.48 26.09 14.42
N THR A 80 0.73 25.12 13.88
CA THR A 80 0.44 23.87 14.61
C THR A 80 1.71 23.07 14.92
N CYS A 81 2.71 23.05 14.03
CA CYS A 81 4.01 22.42 14.33
C CYS A 81 4.75 23.14 15.47
N THR A 82 4.69 24.47 15.52
CA THR A 82 5.31 25.25 16.60
C THR A 82 4.60 25.02 17.93
N GLU A 83 3.27 24.93 17.94
CA GLU A 83 2.46 24.61 19.12
C GLU A 83 2.71 23.20 19.65
N ARG A 84 3.01 22.24 18.77
CA ARG A 84 3.33 20.85 19.12
C ARG A 84 4.83 20.66 19.37
N ASP A 85 5.33 21.28 20.43
CA ASP A 85 6.72 21.18 20.90
C ASP A 85 7.79 21.56 19.85
N GLY A 86 7.46 22.45 18.92
CA GLY A 86 8.42 22.90 17.90
C GLY A 86 8.86 21.80 16.93
N MET A 87 7.97 20.84 16.63
CA MET A 87 8.29 19.73 15.73
C MET A 87 8.71 20.21 14.31
N PRO A 88 9.58 19.47 13.60
CA PRO A 88 9.98 19.84 12.25
C PRO A 88 8.81 19.88 11.26
N PHE A 89 8.76 20.88 10.38
CA PHE A 89 7.67 21.00 9.39
C PHE A 89 7.57 19.83 8.42
N VAL A 90 8.70 19.18 8.10
CA VAL A 90 8.73 17.94 7.31
C VAL A 90 7.97 16.83 8.03
N GLN A 91 8.08 16.78 9.35
CA GLN A 91 7.37 15.82 10.18
C GLN A 91 5.87 16.11 10.21
N GLY A 92 5.48 17.37 10.36
CA GLY A 92 4.07 17.78 10.35
C GLY A 92 3.39 17.44 9.02
N LEU A 93 4.08 17.71 7.90
CA LEU A 93 3.59 17.34 6.58
C LEU A 93 3.51 15.82 6.40
N ALA A 94 4.53 15.07 6.82
CA ALA A 94 4.54 13.61 6.72
C ALA A 94 3.40 12.99 7.56
N GLN A 95 3.21 13.44 8.80
CA GLN A 95 2.09 13.00 9.63
C GLN A 95 0.73 13.39 9.04
N SER A 96 0.62 14.56 8.39
CA SER A 96 -0.59 14.99 7.69
C SER A 96 -0.96 14.06 6.54
N VAL A 97 0.02 13.69 5.71
CA VAL A 97 -0.18 12.73 4.62
C VAL A 97 -0.55 11.35 5.17
N GLN A 98 0.13 10.90 6.23
CA GLN A 98 -0.19 9.61 6.85
C GLN A 98 -1.58 9.60 7.49
N THR A 99 -2.02 10.73 8.04
CA THR A 99 -3.39 10.90 8.56
C THR A 99 -4.41 10.66 7.45
N TRP A 100 -4.19 11.24 6.28
CA TRP A 100 -5.04 11.01 5.13
C TRP A 100 -5.01 9.56 4.64
N LEU A 101 -3.84 8.94 4.55
CA LEU A 101 -3.71 7.54 4.12
C LEU A 101 -4.41 6.56 5.07
N SER A 102 -4.33 6.78 6.38
CA SER A 102 -5.01 5.96 7.37
C SER A 102 -6.53 6.11 7.33
N ALA A 103 -7.03 7.32 7.08
CA ALA A 103 -8.46 7.58 6.92
C ALA A 103 -9.04 7.05 5.59
N ASN A 104 -8.18 6.80 4.60
CA ASN A 104 -8.55 6.38 3.26
C ASN A 104 -7.89 5.04 2.90
N PRO A 105 -8.37 3.90 3.47
CA PRO A 105 -7.80 2.58 3.18
C PRO A 105 -7.97 2.20 1.70
N SER A 106 -7.05 1.38 1.17
CA SER A 106 -7.08 1.00 -0.25
C SER A 106 -8.32 0.16 -0.51
N PRO A 107 -9.08 0.43 -1.58
CA PRO A 107 -10.13 -0.46 -2.04
C PRO A 107 -9.62 -1.88 -2.35
N ARG A 108 -8.33 -2.02 -2.73
CA ARG A 108 -7.68 -3.31 -2.98
C ARG A 108 -7.23 -4.01 -1.70
N HIS A 109 -7.00 -3.26 -0.63
CA HIS A 109 -6.69 -3.80 0.67
C HIS A 109 -7.97 -4.29 1.33
N ARG A 110 -8.49 -5.42 0.84
CA ARG A 110 -9.55 -6.15 1.53
C ARG A 110 -8.93 -6.82 2.75
N PRO A 111 -9.23 -6.35 3.99
CA PRO A 111 -8.68 -6.96 5.18
C PRO A 111 -8.96 -8.46 5.13
N VAL A 112 -7.95 -9.29 5.40
CA VAL A 112 -8.20 -10.72 5.60
C VAL A 112 -8.96 -10.82 6.92
N THR A 113 -10.28 -10.69 6.87
CA THR A 113 -11.15 -10.93 8.03
C THR A 113 -11.29 -12.43 8.20
N GLY A 114 -10.26 -13.07 8.76
CA GLY A 114 -10.22 -14.52 8.96
C GLY A 114 -8.83 -15.00 9.37
N ILE A 115 -8.80 -16.14 10.06
CA ILE A 115 -7.55 -16.83 10.37
C ILE A 115 -6.94 -17.34 9.06
N VAL A 116 -5.71 -16.94 8.77
CA VAL A 116 -4.96 -17.47 7.63
C VAL A 116 -4.60 -18.93 7.91
N GLN A 117 -5.06 -19.85 7.07
CA GLN A 117 -4.65 -21.25 7.12
C GLN A 117 -3.39 -21.47 6.27
N ARG A 118 -2.29 -21.88 6.91
CA ARG A 118 -1.05 -22.26 6.23
C ARG A 118 -0.97 -23.78 6.15
N LYS A 119 -0.98 -24.34 4.94
CA LYS A 119 -0.81 -25.77 4.68
C LYS A 119 0.56 -25.99 4.04
N VAL A 120 1.34 -26.91 4.58
CA VAL A 120 2.71 -27.22 4.09
C VAL A 120 2.77 -28.69 3.68
N VAL A 121 3.18 -28.96 2.44
CA VAL A 121 3.34 -30.32 1.91
C VAL A 121 4.81 -30.69 1.91
N ILE A 122 5.22 -31.59 2.80
CA ILE A 122 6.61 -32.03 2.96
C ILE A 122 6.69 -33.54 2.74
N ASN A 123 7.72 -34.00 2.05
CA ASN A 123 8.01 -35.42 1.85
C ASN A 123 9.52 -35.61 1.63
N GLN A 124 10.06 -36.67 2.26
CA GLN A 124 11.48 -37.02 2.39
C GLN A 124 12.16 -37.49 1.08
N LYS A 125 11.42 -37.64 -0.02
CA LYS A 125 11.97 -38.03 -1.33
C LYS A 125 11.61 -37.03 -2.43
N GLY A 126 12.57 -36.67 -3.28
CA GLY A 126 12.34 -35.87 -4.49
C GLY A 126 11.51 -36.64 -5.52
N GLY A 127 10.66 -35.95 -6.29
CA GLY A 127 9.87 -36.57 -7.38
C GLY A 127 8.58 -37.30 -6.97
N VAL A 128 8.15 -37.21 -5.71
CA VAL A 128 6.92 -37.85 -5.20
C VAL A 128 5.63 -37.05 -5.40
N GLY A 129 5.64 -36.03 -6.26
CA GLY A 129 4.45 -35.25 -6.59
C GLY A 129 4.00 -34.22 -5.54
N LYS A 130 4.88 -33.78 -4.62
CA LYS A 130 4.56 -32.74 -3.62
C LYS A 130 3.93 -31.50 -4.25
N THR A 131 4.53 -31.01 -5.32
CA THR A 131 4.06 -29.83 -6.05
C THR A 131 2.72 -30.06 -6.72
N ALA A 132 2.50 -31.25 -7.29
CA ALA A 132 1.22 -31.62 -7.90
C ALA A 132 0.09 -31.66 -6.86
N VAL A 133 0.35 -32.24 -5.67
CA VAL A 133 -0.61 -32.26 -4.57
C VAL A 133 -0.89 -30.85 -4.05
N ALA A 134 0.15 -30.04 -3.86
CA ALA A 134 0.00 -28.66 -3.42
C ALA A 134 -0.79 -27.81 -4.43
N ALA A 135 -0.54 -27.99 -5.73
CA ALA A 135 -1.27 -27.33 -6.81
C ALA A 135 -2.75 -27.76 -6.86
N GLY A 136 -3.03 -29.06 -6.76
CA GLY A 136 -4.40 -29.57 -6.75
C GLY A 136 -5.21 -29.07 -5.55
N VAL A 137 -4.61 -29.06 -4.35
CA VAL A 137 -5.25 -28.49 -3.15
C VAL A 137 -5.47 -26.99 -3.32
N ALA A 138 -4.49 -26.26 -3.87
CA ALA A 138 -4.65 -24.83 -4.12
C ALA A 138 -5.76 -24.52 -5.12
N GLN A 139 -5.88 -25.33 -6.18
CA GLN A 139 -6.93 -25.20 -7.18
C GLN A 139 -8.32 -25.46 -6.57
N ALA A 140 -8.50 -26.56 -5.84
CA ALA A 140 -9.78 -26.86 -5.19
C ALA A 140 -10.22 -25.75 -4.23
N LEU A 141 -9.30 -25.22 -3.42
CA LEU A 141 -9.59 -24.09 -2.52
C LEU A 141 -9.94 -22.81 -3.29
N ALA A 142 -9.32 -22.56 -4.44
CA ALA A 142 -9.64 -21.42 -5.29
C ALA A 142 -11.02 -21.57 -5.96
N GLU A 143 -11.39 -22.78 -6.38
CA GLU A 143 -12.71 -23.11 -6.92
C GLU A 143 -13.81 -22.92 -5.86
N ASP A 144 -13.53 -23.22 -4.59
CA ASP A 144 -14.38 -22.93 -3.44
C ASP A 144 -14.44 -21.43 -3.06
N GLY A 145 -13.80 -20.56 -3.85
CA GLY A 145 -13.83 -19.11 -3.67
C GLY A 145 -12.87 -18.59 -2.60
N MET A 146 -11.92 -19.41 -2.14
CA MET A 146 -10.89 -18.95 -1.20
C MET A 146 -9.76 -18.20 -1.93
N ARG A 147 -9.19 -17.20 -1.26
CA ARG A 147 -7.95 -16.55 -1.74
C ARG A 147 -6.77 -17.44 -1.38
N VAL A 148 -6.13 -18.01 -2.39
CA VAL A 148 -5.03 -18.96 -2.23
C VAL A 148 -3.75 -18.37 -2.82
N LEU A 149 -2.65 -18.46 -2.07
CA LEU A 149 -1.30 -18.23 -2.54
C LEU A 149 -0.56 -19.56 -2.50
N LEU A 150 -0.17 -20.06 -3.68
CA LEU A 150 0.69 -21.22 -3.80
C LEU A 150 2.15 -20.76 -3.92
N VAL A 151 3.00 -21.26 -3.02
CA VAL A 151 4.44 -21.00 -3.04
C VAL A 151 5.15 -22.33 -3.27
N ASP A 152 5.86 -22.44 -4.40
CA ASP A 152 6.69 -23.59 -4.73
C ASP A 152 8.16 -23.28 -4.41
N TYR A 153 8.76 -24.08 -3.53
CA TYR A 153 10.16 -23.97 -3.11
C TYR A 153 10.99 -25.14 -3.66
N ASP A 154 10.72 -25.57 -4.88
CA ASP A 154 11.53 -26.55 -5.61
C ASP A 154 12.44 -25.84 -6.64
N PRO A 155 13.78 -25.95 -6.54
CA PRO A 155 14.70 -25.35 -7.51
C PRO A 155 14.52 -25.86 -8.94
N ARG A 156 13.82 -27.00 -9.16
CA ARG A 156 13.57 -27.56 -10.49
C ARG A 156 12.30 -27.04 -11.17
N ALA A 157 11.52 -26.18 -10.53
CA ALA A 157 10.39 -25.38 -11.06
C ALA A 157 9.81 -25.84 -12.42
N THR A 158 9.36 -27.10 -12.52
CA THR A 158 8.79 -27.65 -13.76
C THR A 158 7.28 -27.33 -13.86
N SER A 159 6.71 -26.68 -12.85
CA SER A 159 5.27 -26.39 -12.72
C SER A 159 4.82 -25.10 -13.42
N ALA A 160 5.67 -24.49 -14.26
CA ALA A 160 5.44 -23.18 -14.83
C ALA A 160 4.35 -23.11 -15.94
N ILE A 161 3.64 -24.19 -16.27
CA ILE A 161 2.75 -24.18 -17.44
C ILE A 161 1.32 -24.61 -17.10
N SER A 162 0.42 -23.64 -17.37
CA SER A 162 -0.99 -23.76 -17.71
C SER A 162 -1.98 -24.24 -16.64
N SER A 163 -2.51 -23.29 -15.85
CA SER A 163 -3.95 -23.20 -15.57
C SER A 163 -4.33 -21.86 -14.93
N VAL A 164 -4.08 -20.75 -15.64
CA VAL A 164 -4.96 -19.57 -15.52
C VAL A 164 -6.13 -19.83 -16.47
N SER A 165 -7.18 -20.47 -15.96
CA SER A 165 -8.48 -20.44 -16.66
C SER A 165 -9.13 -19.09 -16.35
N SER A 166 -9.07 -18.19 -17.32
CA SER A 166 -9.83 -16.95 -17.36
C SER A 166 -11.31 -17.26 -17.57
N ASN A 167 -12.07 -17.47 -16.48
CA ASN A 167 -13.53 -17.47 -16.58
C ASN A 167 -14.05 -16.04 -16.37
N SER A 168 -14.60 -15.45 -17.44
CA SER A 168 -14.92 -14.02 -17.60
C SER A 168 -16.14 -13.52 -16.80
N ARG A 169 -16.43 -14.05 -15.61
CA ARG A 169 -17.56 -13.57 -14.77
C ARG A 169 -17.28 -13.37 -13.28
N ARG A 170 -16.10 -13.70 -12.77
CA ARG A 170 -15.67 -13.36 -11.39
C ARG A 170 -14.16 -13.16 -11.40
N GLU A 171 -13.67 -12.05 -10.86
CA GLU A 171 -12.23 -11.76 -10.81
C GLU A 171 -11.46 -12.92 -10.14
N PRO A 172 -10.50 -13.57 -10.82
CA PRO A 172 -9.71 -14.63 -10.21
C PRO A 172 -8.62 -14.04 -9.30
N THR A 173 -8.54 -14.50 -8.05
CA THR A 173 -7.60 -13.99 -7.01
C THR A 173 -6.39 -14.90 -6.75
N ALA A 174 -6.12 -15.89 -7.61
CA ALA A 174 -4.96 -16.76 -7.44
C ALA A 174 -3.71 -16.09 -8.05
N SER A 175 -2.77 -15.67 -7.20
CA SER A 175 -1.45 -15.18 -7.60
C SER A 175 -0.42 -16.29 -7.34
N CYS A 176 0.25 -16.75 -8.38
CA CYS A 176 1.36 -17.70 -8.26
C CYS A 176 2.69 -16.92 -8.21
N CYS A 177 3.47 -17.08 -7.14
CA CYS A 177 4.79 -16.45 -7.01
C CYS A 177 5.87 -17.53 -6.93
N THR A 178 6.65 -17.68 -7.99
CA THR A 178 7.85 -18.52 -8.02
C THR A 178 9.08 -17.69 -7.63
N CYS A 179 9.73 -18.03 -6.51
CA CYS A 179 11.03 -17.47 -6.17
C CYS A 179 12.13 -18.42 -6.68
N ALA A 180 12.79 -18.06 -7.79
CA ALA A 180 13.97 -18.77 -8.26
C ALA A 180 15.16 -18.45 -7.34
N ALA A 181 15.39 -19.28 -6.32
CA ALA A 181 16.59 -19.20 -5.49
C ALA A 181 17.79 -19.73 -6.30
N LYS A 182 18.67 -18.82 -6.74
CA LYS A 182 19.96 -19.17 -7.36
C LYS A 182 20.90 -19.64 -6.24
N ALA A 183 21.05 -20.95 -6.08
CA ALA A 183 22.05 -21.54 -5.18
C ALA A 183 23.45 -21.07 -5.63
N ARG A 184 24.21 -20.48 -4.70
CA ARG A 184 25.65 -20.28 -4.86
C ARG A 184 26.32 -21.57 -4.39
N ASP A 185 27.04 -22.22 -5.30
CA ASP A 185 27.89 -23.36 -4.95
C ASP A 185 29.09 -22.88 -4.12
N SER A 186 29.44 -23.73 -3.15
CA SER A 186 30.52 -23.61 -2.17
C SER A 186 31.91 -23.79 -2.79
#